data_AF-A0A6G3UD58-F1
#
_entry.id   AF-A0A6G3UD58-F1
#
_cell.length_a   1.000
_cell.length_b   1.000
_cell.length_c   1.000
_cell.angle_alpha   90.00
_cell.angle_beta   90.00
_cell.angle_gamma   90.00
#
_symmetry.space_group_name_H-M   'P 1'
#
loop_
_entity.id
_entity.type
_entity.pdbx_description
1 polymer ?
#
loop_
_entity_poly.entity_id
_entity_poly.type
_entity_poly.pdbx_seq_one_letter_code
_entity_poly.pdbx_strand_id
1 'polypeptide(L)'
;AGALGGADVDAAVNAALAQLPDGTEIARNAAHAVRIAREFAGERAGAFALVPVLEHQIVDHVYSYGIAAAETVPVALALATASRGDITQAVPAAACLSR
;
A
#
# COMPACT_ATOMS: atom_id res chain seq x y z
N ALA A 1 7.79 -17.34 -3.02
CA ALA A 1 8.31 -16.37 -4.00
C ALA A 1 7.11 -15.79 -4.75
N GLY A 2 6.75 -14.53 -4.51
CA GLY A 2 5.55 -13.89 -5.12
C GLY A 2 5.93 -13.06 -6.34
N ALA A 3 6.21 -11.77 -6.15
CA ALA A 3 6.52 -10.84 -7.24
C ALA A 3 7.73 -11.25 -8.11
N LEU A 4 8.83 -11.69 -7.49
CA LEU A 4 10.03 -12.16 -8.21
C LEU A 4 9.87 -13.57 -8.81
N GLY A 5 8.77 -14.26 -8.51
CA GLY A 5 8.44 -15.60 -9.03
C GLY A 5 7.51 -15.59 -10.24
N GLY A 6 7.15 -14.41 -10.76
CA GLY A 6 6.21 -14.26 -11.88
C GLY A 6 4.73 -14.28 -11.49
N ALA A 7 4.41 -14.21 -10.19
CA ALA A 7 3.02 -14.07 -9.74
C ALA A 7 2.48 -12.68 -10.10
N ASP A 8 1.17 -12.60 -10.36
CA ASP A 8 0.51 -11.31 -10.52
C ASP A 8 0.56 -10.48 -9.23
N VAL A 9 0.25 -9.18 -9.36
CA VAL A 9 0.35 -8.22 -8.25
C VAL A 9 -0.60 -8.54 -7.09
N ASP A 10 -1.80 -9.07 -7.37
CA ASP A 10 -2.76 -9.40 -6.32
C ASP A 10 -2.28 -10.61 -5.52
N ALA A 11 -1.74 -11.63 -6.20
CA ALA A 11 -1.11 -12.78 -5.59
C ALA A 11 0.14 -12.37 -4.77
N ALA A 12 0.96 -11.45 -5.28
CA ALA A 12 2.12 -10.93 -4.56
C ALA A 12 1.72 -10.13 -3.31
N VAL A 13 0.70 -9.27 -3.40
CA VAL A 13 0.16 -8.49 -2.27
C VAL A 13 -0.45 -9.41 -1.22
N ASN A 14 -1.27 -10.38 -1.63
CA ASN A 14 -1.86 -11.35 -0.70
C ASN A 14 -0.77 -12.19 0.00
N ALA A 15 0.27 -12.61 -0.74
CA ALA A 15 1.39 -13.31 -0.16
C ALA A 15 2.16 -12.44 0.84
N ALA A 16 2.34 -11.14 0.56
CA ALA A 16 2.97 -10.20 1.49
C ALA A 16 2.14 -9.99 2.77
N LEU A 17 0.82 -9.83 2.64
CA LEU A 17 -0.09 -9.74 3.79
C LEU A 17 0.00 -10.97 4.70
N ALA A 18 0.08 -12.17 4.10
CA ALA A 18 0.19 -13.42 4.84
C ALA A 18 1.54 -13.60 5.59
N GLN A 19 2.55 -12.77 5.32
CA GLN A 19 3.83 -12.78 6.05
C GLN A 19 3.82 -11.86 7.27
N LEU A 20 2.82 -10.99 7.42
CA LEU A 20 2.77 -10.05 8.54
C LEU A 20 2.25 -10.77 9.80
N PRO A 21 2.90 -10.62 10.97
CA PRO A 21 2.44 -11.28 12.19
C PRO A 21 1.07 -10.75 12.63
N ASP A 22 0.18 -11.67 13.02
CA ASP A 22 -1.16 -11.33 13.49
C ASP A 22 -1.13 -10.41 14.72
N GLY A 23 -2.16 -9.56 14.85
CA GLY A 23 -2.30 -8.66 15.99
C GLY A 23 -1.32 -7.48 16.01
N THR A 24 -0.39 -7.39 15.06
CA THR A 24 0.50 -6.23 14.92
C THR A 24 -0.19 -5.06 14.25
N GLU A 25 0.30 -3.85 14.52
CA GLU A 25 -0.17 -2.63 13.87
C GLU A 25 0.07 -2.64 12.36
N ILE A 26 1.26 -3.08 11.93
CA ILE A 26 1.60 -3.23 10.51
C ILE A 26 0.64 -4.17 9.78
N ALA A 27 0.23 -5.29 10.39
CA ALA A 27 -0.74 -6.21 9.77
C ALA A 27 -2.12 -5.57 9.61
N ARG A 28 -2.61 -4.87 10.64
CA ARG A 28 -3.90 -4.16 10.59
C ARG A 28 -3.89 -3.06 9.53
N ASN A 29 -2.86 -2.21 9.53
CA ASN A 29 -2.76 -1.09 8.60
C ASN A 29 -2.60 -1.60 7.16
N ALA A 30 -1.83 -2.66 6.93
CA ALA A 30 -1.63 -3.23 5.60
C ALA A 30 -2.93 -3.82 5.03
N ALA A 31 -3.67 -4.59 5.84
CA ALA A 31 -4.96 -5.13 5.43
C ALA A 31 -5.98 -4.02 5.15
N HIS A 32 -6.01 -2.97 5.98
CA HIS A 32 -6.88 -1.80 5.79
C HIS A 32 -6.54 -1.04 4.51
N ALA A 33 -5.26 -0.73 4.29
CA ALA A 33 -4.81 0.02 3.12
C ALA A 33 -5.07 -0.74 1.81
N VAL A 34 -4.84 -2.06 1.78
CA VAL A 34 -5.14 -2.91 0.62
C VAL A 34 -6.65 -2.98 0.35
N ARG A 35 -7.48 -3.07 1.40
CA ARG A 35 -8.94 -3.05 1.24
C ARG A 35 -9.40 -1.76 0.58
N ILE A 36 -8.94 -0.60 1.06
CA ILE A 36 -9.25 0.70 0.46
C ILE A 36 -8.74 0.75 -0.98
N ALA A 37 -7.49 0.33 -1.24
CA ALA A 37 -6.94 0.34 -2.59
C ALA A 37 -7.78 -0.44 -3.60
N ARG A 38 -8.39 -1.56 -3.18
CA ARG A 38 -9.31 -2.34 -4.02
C ARG A 38 -10.62 -1.61 -4.31
N GLU A 39 -11.12 -0.80 -3.40
CA GLU A 39 -12.32 0.04 -3.61
C GLU A 39 -12.06 1.14 -4.65
N PHE A 40 -10.81 1.60 -4.79
CA PHE A 40 -10.38 2.61 -5.76
C PHE A 40 -9.92 2.00 -7.10
N ALA A 41 -9.93 0.67 -7.23
CA ALA A 41 -9.50 0.00 -8.45
C ALA A 41 -10.44 0.36 -9.61
N GLY A 42 -9.90 1.04 -10.63
CA GLY A 42 -10.68 1.47 -11.80
C GLY A 42 -11.11 2.94 -11.78
N GLU A 43 -10.73 3.70 -10.76
CA GLU A 43 -10.88 5.16 -10.75
C GLU A 43 -10.18 5.82 -11.93
N ARG A 44 -10.77 6.89 -12.49
CA ARG A 44 -10.19 7.61 -13.65
C ARG A 44 -8.81 8.19 -13.34
N ALA A 45 -8.59 8.60 -12.11
CA ALA A 45 -7.31 9.14 -11.64
C ALA A 45 -6.32 8.05 -11.20
N GLY A 46 -6.68 6.75 -11.28
CA GLY A 46 -5.80 5.64 -10.94
C GLY A 46 -5.29 5.70 -9.51
N ALA A 47 -4.03 5.29 -9.30
CA ALA A 47 -3.40 5.26 -7.96
C ALA A 47 -3.31 6.65 -7.31
N PHE A 48 -3.34 7.74 -8.08
CA PHE A 48 -3.33 9.10 -7.53
C PHE A 48 -4.58 9.44 -6.72
N ALA A 49 -5.74 8.86 -7.06
CA ALA A 49 -6.98 9.07 -6.31
C ALA A 49 -6.88 8.61 -4.85
N LEU A 50 -5.97 7.68 -4.58
CA LEU A 50 -5.77 7.04 -3.29
C LEU A 50 -4.86 7.85 -2.35
N VAL A 51 -4.05 8.77 -2.90
CA VAL A 51 -3.03 9.53 -2.14
C VAL A 51 -3.62 10.29 -0.95
N PRO A 52 -4.69 11.11 -1.10
CA PRO A 52 -5.26 11.85 0.04
C PRO A 52 -5.82 10.93 1.14
N VAL A 53 -6.33 9.75 0.75
CA VAL A 53 -6.91 8.79 1.70
C VAL A 53 -5.82 8.09 2.51
N LEU A 54 -4.72 7.70 1.88
CA LEU A 54 -3.58 7.10 2.57
C LEU A 54 -2.90 8.10 3.50
N GLU A 55 -2.75 9.35 3.06
CA GLU A 55 -2.20 10.42 3.91
C GLU A 55 -3.06 10.60 5.17
N HIS A 56 -4.39 10.59 5.06
CA HIS A 56 -5.26 10.83 6.20
C HIS A 56 -5.44 9.61 7.11
N GLN A 57 -5.45 8.39 6.57
CA GLN A 57 -5.85 7.19 7.30
C GLN A 57 -4.70 6.26 7.70
N ILE A 58 -3.52 6.39 7.08
CA ILE A 58 -2.41 5.47 7.27
C ILE A 58 -1.15 6.18 7.74
N VAL A 59 -0.80 7.33 7.15
CA VAL A 59 0.42 8.05 7.50
C VAL A 59 0.13 8.95 8.70
N ASP A 60 0.65 8.61 9.87
CA ASP A 60 0.59 9.50 11.04
C ASP A 60 1.62 10.63 10.88
N HIS A 61 1.34 11.78 11.48
CA HIS A 61 2.20 12.96 11.41
C HIS A 61 3.27 12.98 12.52
N VAL A 62 3.26 11.99 13.42
CA VAL A 62 4.18 11.90 14.56
C VAL A 62 5.40 11.05 14.21
N TYR A 63 6.55 11.69 14.04
CA TYR A 63 7.82 11.02 13.77
C TYR A 63 8.20 10.03 14.88
N SER A 64 8.05 8.73 14.60
CA SER A 64 8.60 7.64 15.40
C SER A 64 9.19 6.58 14.48
N TYR A 65 10.47 6.25 14.66
CA TYR A 65 11.17 5.26 13.83
C TYR A 65 10.55 3.86 13.88
N GLY A 66 9.79 3.54 14.93
CA GLY A 66 9.02 2.28 15.04
C GLY A 66 7.72 2.27 14.22
N ILE A 67 7.19 3.44 13.88
CA ILE A 67 5.93 3.62 13.14
C ILE A 67 6.17 3.63 11.62
N ALA A 68 7.34 4.09 11.18
CA ALA A 68 7.67 4.19 9.75
C ALA A 68 7.42 2.88 8.96
N ALA A 69 7.74 1.71 9.51
CA ALA A 69 7.46 0.43 8.85
C ALA A 69 5.95 0.10 8.84
N ALA A 70 5.24 0.41 9.93
CA ALA A 70 3.80 0.21 10.07
C ALA A 70 2.97 1.16 9.20
N GLU A 71 3.59 2.16 8.57
CA GLU A 71 2.98 3.08 7.60
C GLU A 71 3.46 2.80 6.17
N THR A 72 4.77 2.60 5.99
CA THR A 72 5.39 2.46 4.67
C THR A 72 4.99 1.16 3.96
N VAL A 73 4.94 0.04 4.69
CA VAL A 73 4.55 -1.25 4.09
C VAL A 73 3.09 -1.22 3.62
N PRO A 74 2.12 -0.75 4.43
CA PRO A 74 0.75 -0.55 3.96
C PRO A 74 0.63 0.35 2.73
N VAL A 75 1.31 1.51 2.72
CA VAL A 75 1.29 2.43 1.58
C VAL A 75 1.82 1.75 0.32
N ALA A 76 2.95 1.03 0.42
CA ALA A 76 3.54 0.32 -0.70
C ALA A 76 2.60 -0.76 -1.28
N LEU A 77 1.96 -1.56 -0.42
CA LEU A 77 1.01 -2.59 -0.85
C LEU A 77 -0.26 -1.98 -1.47
N ALA A 78 -0.76 -0.88 -0.92
CA ALA A 78 -1.92 -0.16 -1.43
C ALA A 78 -1.65 0.42 -2.82
N LEU A 79 -0.51 1.09 -3.02
CA LEU A 79 -0.12 1.64 -4.31
C LEU A 79 0.12 0.56 -5.36
N ALA A 80 0.77 -0.55 -4.99
CA ALA A 80 0.94 -1.70 -5.88
C ALA A 80 -0.41 -2.29 -6.31
N THR A 81 -1.37 -2.40 -5.37
CA THR A 81 -2.72 -2.90 -5.64
C THR A 81 -3.50 -1.97 -6.57
N ALA A 82 -3.56 -0.67 -6.24
CA ALA A 82 -4.33 0.31 -7.02
C ALA A 82 -3.78 0.52 -8.43
N SER A 83 -2.46 0.46 -8.60
CA SER A 83 -1.78 0.55 -9.90
C SER A 83 -1.79 -0.75 -10.69
N ARG A 84 -2.24 -1.87 -10.10
CA ARG A 84 -2.06 -3.22 -10.65
C ARG A 84 -0.61 -3.53 -11.03
N GLY A 85 0.34 -3.00 -10.27
CA GLY A 85 1.78 -3.17 -10.51
C GLY A 85 2.35 -2.26 -11.60
N ASP A 86 1.59 -1.33 -12.17
CA ASP A 86 2.11 -0.33 -13.10
C ASP A 86 2.98 0.70 -12.37
N ILE A 87 4.30 0.58 -12.56
CA ILE A 87 5.32 1.45 -11.95
C ILE A 87 5.13 2.92 -12.36
N THR A 88 4.62 3.18 -13.56
CA THR A 88 4.39 4.54 -14.07
C THR A 88 3.27 5.26 -13.33
N GLN A 89 2.37 4.50 -12.66
CA GLN A 89 1.35 5.01 -11.76
C GLN A 89 1.83 4.99 -10.30
N ALA A 90 2.44 3.88 -9.87
CA ALA A 90 2.79 3.64 -8.46
C ALA A 90 3.87 4.60 -7.93
N VAL A 91 4.96 4.79 -8.69
CA VAL A 91 6.10 5.59 -8.22
C VAL A 91 5.78 7.08 -8.11
N PRO A 92 5.12 7.72 -9.10
CA PRO A 92 4.70 9.11 -8.95
C PRO A 92 3.71 9.33 -7.79
N ALA A 93 2.77 8.40 -7.59
CA ALA A 93 1.84 8.47 -6.46
C ALA A 93 2.55 8.34 -5.10
N ALA A 94 3.55 7.45 -4.99
CA ALA A 94 4.38 7.32 -3.80
C ALA A 94 5.18 8.61 -3.51
N ALA A 95 5.68 9.29 -4.55
CA ALA A 95 6.42 10.53 -4.40
C ALA A 95 5.57 11.65 -3.79
N CYS A 96 4.26 11.69 -4.06
CA CYS A 96 3.34 12.65 -3.44
C CYS A 96 3.15 12.46 -1.93
N LEU A 97 3.54 11.29 -1.39
CA LEU A 97 3.48 10.97 0.04
C LEU A 97 4.81 11.22 0.77
N SER A 98 5.89 11.48 0.02
CA SER A 98 7.19 11.85 0.57
C SER A 98 7.15 13.32 0.97
N ARG A 99 7.06 13.61 2.27
CA ARG A 99 7.25 14.96 2.82
C ARG A 99 8.72 15.36 2.80
#